data_AF-A0A5K3EMD9-F1
#
_entry.id   AF-A0A5K3EMD9-F1
#
_cell.length_a   1.000
_cell.length_b   1.000
_cell.length_c   1.000
_cell.angle_alpha   90.00
_cell.angle_beta   90.00
_cell.angle_gamma   90.00
#
_symmetry.space_group_name_H-M   'P 1'
#
loop_
_entity.id
_entity.type
_entity.pdbx_description
1 polymer ?
#
loop_
_entity_poly.entity_id
_entity_poly.type
_entity_poly.pdbx_seq_one_letter_code
_entity_poly.pdbx_strand_id
1 'polypeptide(L)'
;RGEVEDSHWRFFLTGGVALENPYPNPAPEWLTEKSWSEIVRANDLNGLGGFIESVQQKPNAWKDVYDDSSPHAVTFPSPFEEATDLIRLVIVRCLRPDKVVPAVQNFIERKMGRQFLEPPAFNLAESYADSSCCTPLIFVLSPGADPLNALIRFGSDVGIKPTDIQSISLGQGQGPIAAKMIHTAIVEGSWVVLQNCHLAASWMTALEQICNEVIVPEKTHSDFRLWLTSYPSEDFPVSILQNGIKMTNEPPKGLRSNLLRSYSTDPISNKNFWNGCNKPHVWHKMLYGLCFFHGLVQERIKYGALGWNIPYQFNDSDLRISVRQLQMFLNDYDDLPMDALKYLTGECNYGGRVTDGNDRRCLVSLLSIFYNHDLVTQENYSSSVPSF
;
A
#
# COMPACT_ATOMS: atom_id res chain seq x y z
N ARG A 1 10.49 12.38 25.92
CA ARG A 1 10.09 13.78 25.68
C ARG A 1 8.59 13.86 25.92
N GLY A 2 8.15 14.40 27.07
CA GLY A 2 6.74 14.51 27.45
C GLY A 2 6.01 15.65 26.73
N GLU A 3 6.17 15.72 25.41
CA GLU A 3 5.59 16.78 24.56
C GLU A 3 4.15 16.47 24.13
N VAL A 4 3.68 15.23 24.36
CA VAL A 4 2.30 14.81 24.11
C VAL A 4 1.59 14.76 25.45
N GLU A 5 0.70 15.72 25.65
CA GLU A 5 -0.19 15.77 26.80
C GLU A 5 -1.24 14.66 26.69
N ASP A 6 -1.27 13.77 27.69
CA ASP A 6 -2.11 12.56 27.67
C ASP A 6 -3.61 12.88 27.64
N SER A 7 -4.03 13.99 28.27
CA SER A 7 -5.42 14.45 28.24
C SER A 7 -5.87 14.87 26.83
N HIS A 8 -5.04 15.63 26.10
CA HIS A 8 -5.31 15.98 24.71
C HIS A 8 -5.29 14.75 23.80
N TRP A 9 -4.33 13.84 23.99
CA TRP A 9 -4.25 12.61 23.20
C TRP A 9 -5.48 11.72 23.39
N ARG A 10 -5.90 11.48 24.62
CA ARG A 10 -7.11 10.71 24.92
C ARG A 10 -8.36 11.35 24.34
N PHE A 11 -8.49 12.67 24.45
CA PHE A 11 -9.59 13.38 23.81
C PHE A 11 -9.53 13.24 22.29
N PHE A 12 -8.36 13.44 21.69
CA PHE A 12 -8.16 13.30 20.25
C PHE A 12 -8.46 11.89 19.74
N LEU A 13 -8.35 10.84 20.56
CA LEU A 13 -8.76 9.49 20.17
C LEU A 13 -10.26 9.23 20.38
N THR A 14 -10.81 9.67 21.51
CA THR A 14 -12.13 9.23 21.99
C THR A 14 -13.25 10.27 21.89
N GLY A 15 -12.92 11.56 21.79
CA GLY A 15 -13.88 12.68 21.81
C GLY A 15 -14.42 13.02 23.21
N GLY A 16 -13.91 12.37 24.26
CA GLY A 16 -14.35 12.49 25.64
C GLY A 16 -15.62 11.71 25.97
N VAL A 17 -16.04 11.75 27.25
CA VAL A 17 -17.29 11.14 27.71
C VAL A 17 -18.44 12.11 27.40
N ALA A 18 -19.50 11.63 26.74
CA ALA A 18 -20.66 12.45 26.41
C ALA A 18 -21.47 12.78 27.67
N LEU A 19 -21.36 14.02 28.14
CA LEU A 19 -22.24 14.64 29.13
C LEU A 19 -23.31 15.47 28.42
N GLU A 20 -24.42 15.77 29.10
CA GLU A 20 -25.39 16.75 28.60
C GLU A 20 -24.67 18.07 28.28
N ASN A 21 -24.93 18.62 27.08
CA ASN A 21 -24.37 19.88 26.64
C ASN A 21 -25.33 21.02 27.02
N PRO A 22 -24.99 21.88 28.01
CA PRO A 22 -25.85 22.98 28.42
C PRO A 22 -25.73 24.20 27.51
N TYR A 23 -24.77 24.23 26.57
CA TYR A 23 -24.52 25.37 25.70
C TYR A 23 -25.23 25.20 24.35
N PRO A 24 -26.12 26.13 23.96
CA PRO A 24 -26.77 26.07 22.66
C PRO A 24 -25.75 26.29 21.54
N ASN A 25 -25.93 25.58 20.44
CA ASN A 25 -25.09 25.71 19.25
C ASN A 25 -25.22 27.13 18.65
N PRO A 26 -24.13 27.90 18.55
CA PRO A 26 -24.18 29.26 18.03
C PRO A 26 -24.36 29.35 16.52
N ALA A 27 -24.15 28.23 15.80
CA ALA A 27 -24.12 28.24 14.34
C ALA A 27 -24.74 26.95 13.73
N PRO A 28 -26.01 26.64 14.02
CA PRO A 28 -26.66 25.39 13.60
C PRO A 28 -26.79 25.24 12.07
N GLU A 29 -26.59 26.32 11.31
CA GLU A 29 -26.65 26.30 9.84
C GLU A 29 -25.50 25.51 9.20
N TRP A 30 -24.33 25.43 9.85
CA TRP A 30 -23.15 24.74 9.32
C TRP A 30 -22.40 23.87 10.34
N LEU A 31 -22.53 24.17 11.65
CA LEU A 31 -21.91 23.39 12.71
C LEU A 31 -22.88 22.35 13.25
N THR A 32 -22.52 21.07 13.16
CA THR A 32 -23.36 19.99 13.68
C THR A 32 -23.41 20.00 15.21
N GLU A 33 -24.51 19.56 15.81
CA GLU A 33 -24.63 19.40 17.27
C GLU A 33 -23.56 18.46 17.86
N LYS A 34 -23.15 17.45 17.09
CA LYS A 34 -22.06 16.55 17.49
C LYS A 34 -20.74 17.29 17.59
N SER A 35 -20.36 18.04 16.55
CA SER A 35 -19.16 18.86 16.52
C SER A 35 -19.17 19.91 17.61
N TRP A 36 -20.30 20.60 17.79
CA TRP A 36 -20.46 21.59 18.86
C TRP A 36 -20.28 20.97 20.25
N SER A 37 -20.88 19.80 20.49
CA SER A 37 -20.71 19.08 21.75
C SER A 37 -19.25 18.63 21.99
N GLU A 38 -18.49 18.31 20.93
CA GLU A 38 -17.06 18.06 21.04
C GLU A 38 -16.27 19.33 21.39
N ILE A 39 -16.59 20.48 20.79
CA ILE A 39 -15.98 21.78 21.12
C ILE A 39 -16.20 22.12 22.60
N VAL A 40 -17.43 21.93 23.08
CA VAL A 40 -17.78 22.18 24.49
C VAL A 40 -16.94 21.32 25.43
N ARG A 41 -16.76 20.03 25.14
CA ARG A 41 -15.92 19.15 25.96
C ARG A 41 -14.42 19.48 25.82
N ALA A 42 -13.98 19.89 24.63
CA ALA A 42 -12.59 20.24 24.38
C ALA A 42 -12.16 21.48 25.16
N ASN A 43 -13.09 22.39 25.46
CA ASN A 43 -12.84 23.63 26.20
C ASN A 43 -12.22 23.40 27.59
N ASP A 44 -12.55 22.29 28.24
CA ASP A 44 -12.03 21.95 29.58
C ASP A 44 -10.60 21.41 29.54
N LEU A 45 -10.02 21.19 28.35
CA LEU A 45 -8.64 20.76 28.21
C LEU A 45 -7.67 21.93 28.40
N ASN A 46 -6.50 21.63 28.97
CA ASN A 46 -5.46 22.63 29.18
C ASN A 46 -5.06 23.31 27.85
N GLY A 47 -5.06 24.65 27.80
CA GLY A 47 -4.76 25.40 26.58
C GLY A 47 -5.88 25.47 25.54
N LEU A 48 -7.05 24.88 25.80
CA LEU A 48 -8.27 25.01 24.99
C LEU A 48 -9.37 25.84 25.67
N GLY A 49 -9.10 26.40 26.85
CA GLY A 49 -10.01 27.34 27.48
C GLY A 49 -10.28 28.54 26.59
N GLY A 50 -11.54 28.95 26.47
CA GLY A 50 -11.97 30.01 25.55
C GLY A 50 -12.47 29.50 24.20
N PHE A 51 -12.51 28.18 23.97
CA PHE A 51 -12.92 27.63 22.68
C PHE A 51 -14.41 27.82 22.42
N ILE A 52 -15.24 27.61 23.44
CA ILE A 52 -16.69 27.87 23.38
C ILE A 52 -16.93 29.35 23.05
N GLU A 53 -16.31 30.25 23.81
CA GLU A 53 -16.47 31.70 23.67
C GLU A 53 -15.98 32.19 22.31
N SER A 54 -14.85 31.66 21.82
CA SER A 54 -14.31 32.02 20.50
C SER A 54 -15.27 31.64 19.37
N VAL A 55 -15.86 30.45 19.40
CA VAL A 55 -16.81 29.99 18.36
C VAL A 55 -18.12 30.78 18.44
N GLN A 56 -18.60 31.09 19.64
CA GLN A 56 -19.80 31.91 19.84
C GLN A 56 -19.62 33.36 19.38
N GLN A 57 -18.46 33.97 19.65
CA GLN A 57 -18.19 35.37 19.29
C GLN A 57 -17.80 35.55 17.82
N LYS A 58 -17.16 34.53 17.21
CA LYS A 58 -16.61 34.62 15.85
C LYS A 58 -17.06 33.45 14.96
N PRO A 59 -18.38 33.16 14.85
CA PRO A 59 -18.86 32.00 14.11
C PRO A 59 -18.44 32.03 12.64
N ASN A 60 -18.45 33.20 12.00
CA ASN A 60 -18.05 33.33 10.60
C ASN A 60 -16.55 33.02 10.37
N ALA A 61 -15.67 33.43 11.28
CA ALA A 61 -14.24 33.13 11.15
C ALA A 61 -13.95 31.62 11.33
N TRP A 62 -14.71 30.95 12.21
CA TRP A 62 -14.63 29.50 12.33
C TRP A 62 -15.29 28.77 11.16
N LYS A 63 -16.32 29.36 10.54
CA LYS A 63 -16.89 28.88 9.29
C LYS A 63 -15.87 28.92 8.16
N ASP A 64 -15.05 29.97 8.07
CA ASP A 64 -13.96 30.04 7.08
C ASP A 64 -12.97 28.88 7.25
N VAL A 65 -12.61 28.54 8.50
CA VAL A 65 -11.79 27.34 8.78
C VAL A 65 -12.54 26.06 8.42
N TYR A 66 -13.82 25.96 8.77
CA TYR A 66 -14.65 24.79 8.49
C TYR A 66 -14.79 24.54 6.98
N ASP A 67 -14.97 25.58 6.17
CA ASP A 67 -15.15 25.50 4.72
C ASP A 67 -13.82 25.33 3.96
N ASP A 68 -12.67 25.54 4.61
CA ASP A 68 -11.36 25.39 3.97
C ASP A 68 -11.08 23.95 3.51
N SER A 69 -10.38 23.81 2.39
CA SER A 69 -9.97 22.51 1.86
C SER A 69 -8.90 21.81 2.73
N SER A 70 -8.12 22.60 3.48
CA SER A 70 -6.96 22.23 4.29
C SER A 70 -6.99 22.95 5.65
N PRO A 71 -8.04 22.71 6.47
CA PRO A 71 -8.28 23.45 7.72
C PRO A 71 -7.16 23.28 8.76
N HIS A 72 -6.37 22.21 8.65
CA HIS A 72 -5.24 21.95 9.54
C HIS A 72 -4.02 22.84 9.26
N ALA A 73 -3.97 23.52 8.10
CA ALA A 73 -2.89 24.39 7.67
C ALA A 73 -3.18 25.89 7.88
N VAL A 74 -4.42 26.29 8.12
CA VAL A 74 -4.80 27.70 8.29
C VAL A 74 -4.56 28.18 9.72
N THR A 75 -4.38 29.49 9.89
CA THR A 75 -4.33 30.12 11.21
C THR A 75 -5.73 30.10 11.83
N PHE A 76 -5.85 29.67 13.09
CA PHE A 76 -7.16 29.63 13.75
C PHE A 76 -7.55 30.98 14.35
N PRO A 77 -8.85 31.25 14.53
CA PRO A 77 -9.32 32.44 15.22
C PRO A 77 -8.82 32.51 16.66
N SER A 78 -8.64 33.74 17.16
CA SER A 78 -8.26 34.00 18.55
C SER A 78 -9.12 33.26 19.57
N PRO A 79 -8.52 32.66 20.62
CA PRO A 79 -7.11 32.76 21.04
C PRO A 79 -6.14 31.70 20.47
N PHE A 80 -6.51 30.99 19.41
CA PHE A 80 -5.80 29.79 18.94
C PHE A 80 -4.86 30.01 17.77
N GLU A 81 -4.46 31.27 17.49
CA GLU A 81 -3.52 31.58 16.40
C GLU A 81 -2.22 30.77 16.53
N GLU A 82 -1.70 30.69 17.76
CA GLU A 82 -0.45 30.02 18.13
C GLU A 82 -0.68 28.66 18.81
N ALA A 83 -1.82 28.01 18.52
CA ALA A 83 -2.13 26.71 19.11
C ALA A 83 -1.03 25.68 18.80
N THR A 84 -0.62 24.94 19.83
CA THR A 84 0.39 23.88 19.67
C THR A 84 -0.16 22.73 18.83
N ASP A 85 0.73 21.93 18.24
CA ASP A 85 0.34 20.92 17.26
C ASP A 85 -0.78 19.96 17.71
N LEU A 86 -0.73 19.50 18.96
CA LEU A 86 -1.74 18.57 19.49
C LEU A 86 -3.09 19.27 19.76
N ILE A 87 -3.06 20.53 20.22
CA ILE A 87 -4.26 21.37 20.34
C ILE A 87 -4.88 21.59 18.97
N ARG A 88 -4.06 21.86 17.95
CA ARG A 88 -4.54 22.00 16.57
C ARG A 88 -5.21 20.73 16.06
N LEU A 89 -4.65 19.55 16.35
CA LEU A 89 -5.27 18.27 16.00
C LEU A 89 -6.64 18.08 16.67
N VAL A 90 -6.77 18.48 17.94
CA VAL A 90 -8.05 18.46 18.68
C VAL A 90 -9.07 19.39 18.02
N ILE A 91 -8.69 20.65 17.71
CA ILE A 91 -9.58 21.63 17.05
C ILE A 91 -10.05 21.11 15.69
N VAL A 92 -9.14 20.57 14.86
CA VAL A 92 -9.48 20.01 13.55
C VAL A 92 -10.40 18.80 13.69
N ARG A 93 -10.18 17.93 14.69
CA ARG A 93 -11.08 16.79 14.95
C ARG A 93 -12.51 17.26 15.25
N CYS A 94 -12.67 18.29 16.09
CA CYS A 94 -13.98 18.80 16.47
C CYS A 94 -14.73 19.42 15.27
N LEU A 95 -14.02 20.14 14.40
CA LEU A 95 -14.62 20.87 13.27
C LEU A 95 -14.72 20.03 11.98
N ARG A 96 -13.64 19.37 11.60
CA ARG A 96 -13.45 18.68 10.31
C ARG A 96 -12.82 17.30 10.53
N PRO A 97 -13.58 16.34 11.06
CA PRO A 97 -13.09 14.99 11.33
C PRO A 97 -12.57 14.27 10.07
N ASP A 98 -13.09 14.63 8.89
CA ASP A 98 -12.63 14.13 7.58
C ASP A 98 -11.20 14.58 7.24
N LYS A 99 -10.70 15.65 7.86
CA LYS A 99 -9.35 16.21 7.64
C LYS A 99 -8.35 15.82 8.72
N VAL A 100 -8.73 14.94 9.64
CA VAL A 100 -7.84 14.45 10.70
C VAL A 100 -6.64 13.69 10.14
N VAL A 101 -6.82 12.86 9.11
CA VAL A 101 -5.71 12.09 8.52
C VAL A 101 -4.63 13.02 7.93
N PRO A 102 -4.95 13.97 7.03
CA PRO A 102 -3.97 14.98 6.58
C PRO A 102 -3.34 15.78 7.73
N ALA A 103 -4.12 16.14 8.76
CA ALA A 103 -3.62 16.90 9.90
C ALA A 103 -2.55 16.12 10.68
N VAL A 104 -2.80 14.83 10.94
CA VAL A 104 -1.85 13.92 11.59
C VAL A 104 -0.62 13.70 10.72
N GLN A 105 -0.77 13.59 9.40
CA GLN A 105 0.36 13.48 8.48
C GLN A 105 1.28 14.71 8.59
N ASN A 106 0.72 15.93 8.53
CA ASN A 106 1.50 17.16 8.69
C ASN A 106 2.15 17.28 10.08
N PHE A 107 1.52 16.72 11.11
CA PHE A 107 2.12 16.65 12.45
C PHE A 107 3.35 15.73 12.46
N ILE A 108 3.24 14.53 11.92
CA ILE A 108 4.34 13.55 11.82
C ILE A 108 5.48 14.12 10.96
N GLU A 109 5.17 14.71 9.81
CA GLU A 109 6.19 15.31 8.93
C GLU A 109 6.98 16.41 9.65
N ARG A 110 6.31 17.27 10.42
CA ARG A 110 6.96 18.35 11.17
C ARG A 110 7.77 17.84 12.37
N LYS A 111 7.33 16.79 13.06
CA LYS A 111 7.98 16.29 14.29
C LYS A 111 9.04 15.21 14.06
N MET A 112 8.82 14.33 13.09
CA MET A 112 9.64 13.14 12.84
C MET A 112 10.26 13.16 11.44
N GLY A 113 9.66 13.89 10.49
CA GLY A 113 10.11 13.96 9.12
C GLY A 113 9.25 13.13 8.18
N ARG A 114 9.28 13.49 6.89
CA ARG A 114 8.48 12.90 5.83
C ARG A 114 8.72 11.40 5.61
N GLN A 115 9.91 10.90 5.94
CA GLN A 115 10.27 9.47 5.87
C GLN A 115 9.39 8.56 6.72
N PHE A 116 8.68 9.09 7.72
CA PHE A 116 7.72 8.33 8.53
C PHE A 116 6.31 8.28 7.94
N LEU A 117 6.07 9.02 6.85
CA LEU A 117 4.83 8.98 6.08
C LEU A 117 4.97 8.14 4.81
N GLU A 118 6.16 8.10 4.24
CA GLU A 118 6.45 7.39 3.01
C GLU A 118 7.01 6.01 3.37
N PRO A 119 6.33 4.90 2.99
CA PRO A 119 6.89 3.58 3.22
C PRO A 119 8.21 3.46 2.43
N PRO A 120 9.27 2.90 3.05
CA PRO A 120 10.52 2.68 2.34
C PRO A 120 10.29 1.73 1.16
N ALA A 121 11.09 1.89 0.12
CA ALA A 121 11.08 0.93 -0.98
C ALA A 121 11.45 -0.46 -0.43
N PHE A 122 10.71 -1.49 -0.86
CA PHE A 122 11.01 -2.86 -0.48
C PHE A 122 12.45 -3.22 -0.93
N ASN A 123 13.32 -3.54 0.03
CA ASN A 123 14.72 -3.87 -0.23
C ASN A 123 15.05 -5.25 0.36
N LEU A 124 15.12 -6.25 -0.51
CA LEU A 124 15.46 -7.62 -0.15
C LEU A 124 16.93 -7.76 0.29
N ALA A 125 17.83 -6.92 -0.24
CA ALA A 125 19.24 -6.95 0.08
C ALA A 125 19.53 -6.49 1.51
N GLU A 126 18.88 -5.41 1.96
CA GLU A 126 18.99 -4.93 3.35
C GLU A 126 18.43 -5.96 4.33
N SER A 127 17.26 -6.53 4.02
CA SER A 127 16.64 -7.55 4.87
C SER A 127 17.49 -8.81 4.98
N TYR A 128 18.16 -9.20 3.88
CA TYR A 128 19.11 -10.31 3.87
C TYR A 128 20.40 -9.99 4.66
N ALA A 129 20.92 -8.77 4.54
CA ALA A 129 22.12 -8.34 5.26
C ALA A 129 21.93 -8.33 6.79
N ASP A 130 20.73 -7.99 7.26
CA ASP A 130 20.36 -8.02 8.68
C ASP A 130 20.04 -9.45 9.19
N SER A 131 20.00 -10.44 8.30
CA SER A 131 19.66 -11.83 8.64
C SER A 131 20.89 -12.68 8.99
N SER A 132 20.66 -13.74 9.76
CA SER A 132 21.63 -14.81 10.00
C SER A 132 21.12 -16.16 9.49
N CYS A 133 21.96 -17.19 9.55
CA CYS A 133 21.54 -18.55 9.22
C CYS A 133 20.42 -19.10 10.14
N CYS A 134 20.22 -18.51 11.31
CA CYS A 134 19.18 -18.89 12.26
C CYS A 134 17.98 -17.93 12.27
N THR A 135 17.99 -16.89 11.43
CA THR A 135 16.94 -15.88 11.38
C THR A 135 16.00 -16.18 10.21
N PRO A 136 14.74 -16.62 10.46
CA PRO A 136 13.77 -16.80 9.38
C PRO A 136 13.44 -15.47 8.70
N LEU A 137 13.35 -15.49 7.38
CA LEU A 137 12.95 -14.35 6.55
C LEU A 137 11.53 -14.56 6.07
N ILE A 138 10.63 -13.65 6.45
CA ILE A 138 9.18 -13.86 6.35
C ILE A 138 8.56 -12.82 5.42
N PHE A 139 8.07 -13.27 4.28
CA PHE A 139 7.19 -12.52 3.41
C PHE A 139 5.75 -12.61 3.89
N VAL A 140 5.25 -11.51 4.45
CA VAL A 140 3.83 -11.31 4.70
C VAL A 140 3.19 -10.85 3.40
N LEU A 141 2.43 -11.75 2.78
CA LEU A 141 1.87 -11.55 1.46
C LEU A 141 0.66 -10.61 1.53
N SER A 142 0.64 -9.64 0.63
CA SER A 142 -0.60 -8.96 0.24
C SER A 142 -1.27 -9.76 -0.88
N PRO A 143 -2.62 -9.72 -0.99
CA PRO A 143 -3.31 -10.48 -2.02
C PRO A 143 -2.79 -10.17 -3.43
N GLY A 144 -2.42 -11.20 -4.18
CA GLY A 144 -1.91 -11.08 -5.55
C GLY A 144 -0.40 -10.78 -5.67
N ALA A 145 0.33 -10.66 -4.56
CA ALA A 145 1.79 -10.53 -4.55
C ALA A 145 2.46 -11.91 -4.39
N ASP A 146 3.43 -12.21 -5.27
CA ASP A 146 4.29 -13.39 -5.16
C ASP A 146 5.78 -12.97 -5.20
N PRO A 147 6.51 -13.12 -4.10
CA PRO A 147 7.91 -12.72 -4.01
C PRO A 147 8.89 -13.74 -4.61
N LEU A 148 8.44 -14.94 -5.00
CA LEU A 148 9.33 -16.05 -5.36
C LEU A 148 10.28 -15.69 -6.50
N ASN A 149 9.75 -15.10 -7.58
CA ASN A 149 10.57 -14.72 -8.73
C ASN A 149 11.61 -13.64 -8.36
N ALA A 150 11.22 -12.69 -7.50
CA ALA A 150 12.14 -11.66 -7.00
C ALA A 150 13.23 -12.29 -6.11
N LEU A 151 12.87 -13.27 -5.29
CA LEU A 151 13.80 -13.99 -4.42
C LEU A 151 14.82 -14.83 -5.22
N ILE A 152 14.39 -15.56 -6.26
CA ILE A 152 15.29 -16.36 -7.10
C ILE A 152 16.30 -15.47 -7.83
N ARG A 153 15.85 -14.32 -8.33
CA ARG A 153 16.71 -13.32 -8.97
C ARG A 153 17.71 -12.74 -7.98
N PHE A 154 17.23 -12.34 -6.80
CA PHE A 154 18.09 -11.84 -5.74
C PHE A 154 19.14 -12.87 -5.34
N GLY A 155 18.76 -14.14 -5.19
CA GLY A 155 19.71 -15.22 -4.95
C GLY A 155 20.82 -15.28 -6.01
N SER A 156 20.45 -15.13 -7.29
CA SER A 156 21.43 -15.05 -8.39
C SER A 156 22.34 -13.81 -8.26
N ASP A 157 21.79 -12.67 -7.88
CA ASP A 157 22.53 -11.40 -7.70
C ASP A 157 23.56 -11.49 -6.55
N VAL A 158 23.26 -12.26 -5.50
CA VAL A 158 24.19 -12.52 -4.38
C VAL A 158 25.06 -13.77 -4.58
N GLY A 159 25.00 -14.40 -5.74
CA GLY A 159 25.89 -15.52 -6.12
C GLY A 159 25.40 -16.92 -5.71
N ILE A 160 24.16 -17.06 -5.24
CA ILE A 160 23.51 -18.35 -4.97
C ILE A 160 23.03 -18.95 -6.29
N LYS A 161 23.37 -20.21 -6.55
CA LYS A 161 22.91 -20.89 -7.75
C LYS A 161 21.41 -21.17 -7.65
N PRO A 162 20.64 -21.11 -8.74
CA PRO A 162 19.23 -21.47 -8.72
C PRO A 162 18.95 -22.89 -8.21
N THR A 163 19.91 -23.81 -8.36
CA THR A 163 19.84 -25.19 -7.83
C THR A 163 19.90 -25.26 -6.30
N ASP A 164 20.49 -24.24 -5.68
CA ASP A 164 20.73 -24.16 -4.24
C ASP A 164 19.61 -23.36 -3.56
N ILE A 165 18.54 -23.03 -4.30
CA ILE A 165 17.30 -22.45 -3.78
C ILE A 165 16.19 -23.47 -4.00
N GLN A 166 15.83 -24.18 -2.94
CA GLN A 166 14.77 -25.18 -2.96
C GLN A 166 13.46 -24.54 -2.50
N SER A 167 12.38 -24.74 -3.24
CA SER A 167 11.07 -24.19 -2.88
C SER A 167 10.00 -25.28 -2.80
N ILE A 168 9.13 -25.19 -1.81
CA ILE A 168 7.98 -26.08 -1.63
C ILE A 168 6.75 -25.28 -1.22
N SER A 169 5.62 -25.50 -1.90
CA SER A 169 4.33 -24.93 -1.47
C SER A 169 3.71 -25.82 -0.41
N LEU A 170 3.51 -25.27 0.79
CA LEU A 170 2.90 -25.98 1.90
C LEU A 170 1.40 -26.16 1.66
N GLY A 171 0.96 -27.38 1.94
CA GLY A 171 -0.41 -27.84 1.86
C GLY A 171 -0.54 -29.17 2.60
N GLN A 172 -1.67 -29.85 2.46
CA GLN A 172 -1.90 -31.11 3.17
C GLN A 172 -0.81 -32.14 2.82
N GLY A 173 -0.12 -32.66 3.84
CA GLY A 173 0.91 -33.69 3.71
C GLY A 173 2.31 -33.22 3.30
N GLN A 174 2.55 -31.93 3.06
CA GLN A 174 3.86 -31.42 2.63
C GLN A 174 4.86 -31.18 3.77
N GLY A 175 4.38 -31.09 5.02
CA GLY A 175 5.21 -30.80 6.20
C GLY A 175 6.44 -31.70 6.37
N PRO A 176 6.31 -33.05 6.31
CA PRO A 176 7.47 -33.94 6.42
C PRO A 176 8.52 -33.75 5.31
N ILE A 177 8.09 -33.40 4.10
CA ILE A 177 8.99 -33.13 2.97
C ILE A 177 9.73 -31.81 3.22
N ALA A 178 9.03 -30.79 3.69
CA ALA A 178 9.62 -29.51 4.08
C ALA A 178 10.64 -29.68 5.21
N ALA A 179 10.34 -30.48 6.24
CA ALA A 179 11.28 -30.79 7.32
C ALA A 179 12.57 -31.43 6.79
N LYS A 180 12.46 -32.45 5.92
CA LYS A 180 13.63 -33.10 5.31
C LYS A 180 14.45 -32.14 4.45
N MET A 181 13.78 -31.26 3.71
CA MET A 181 14.40 -30.21 2.90
C MET A 181 15.22 -29.27 3.78
N ILE A 182 14.65 -28.79 4.89
CA ILE A 182 15.34 -27.95 5.88
C ILE A 182 16.56 -28.67 6.45
N HIS A 183 16.41 -29.91 6.92
CA HIS A 183 17.53 -30.68 7.49
C HIS A 183 18.70 -30.86 6.51
N THR A 184 18.40 -31.05 5.22
CA THR A 184 19.43 -31.18 4.18
C THR A 184 20.11 -29.83 3.95
N ALA A 185 19.32 -28.77 3.80
CA ALA A 185 19.83 -27.42 3.54
C ALA A 185 20.66 -26.84 4.69
N ILE A 186 20.34 -27.18 5.94
CA ILE A 186 21.13 -26.82 7.13
C ILE A 186 22.59 -27.30 7.00
N VAL A 187 22.80 -28.48 6.40
CA VAL A 187 24.14 -29.08 6.23
C VAL A 187 24.81 -28.54 4.97
N GLU A 188 24.05 -28.41 3.87
CA GLU A 188 24.57 -28.00 2.56
C GLU A 188 24.78 -26.49 2.41
N GLY A 189 24.15 -25.67 3.26
CA GLY A 189 24.20 -24.21 3.14
C GLY A 189 23.27 -23.62 2.09
N SER A 190 22.26 -24.38 1.64
CA SER A 190 21.31 -23.95 0.63
C SER A 190 20.12 -23.19 1.23
N TRP A 191 19.34 -22.53 0.37
CA TRP A 191 18.15 -21.78 0.78
C TRP A 191 16.90 -22.63 0.63
N VAL A 192 16.00 -22.53 1.62
CA VAL A 192 14.69 -23.19 1.58
C VAL A 192 13.59 -22.15 1.59
N VAL A 193 12.67 -22.24 0.64
CA VAL A 193 11.52 -21.36 0.49
C VAL A 193 10.25 -22.15 0.75
N LEU A 194 9.62 -21.94 1.91
CA LEU A 194 8.32 -22.50 2.25
C LEU A 194 7.22 -21.53 1.82
N GLN A 195 6.46 -21.92 0.80
CA GLN A 195 5.38 -21.08 0.29
C GLN A 195 4.05 -21.40 0.98
N ASN A 196 3.16 -20.41 1.05
CA ASN A 196 1.79 -20.58 1.56
C ASN A 196 1.67 -21.20 2.96
N CYS A 197 2.49 -20.76 3.92
CA CYS A 197 2.54 -21.36 5.27
C CYS A 197 1.18 -21.37 5.98
N HIS A 198 0.37 -20.32 5.80
CA HIS A 198 -1.01 -20.23 6.28
C HIS A 198 -1.94 -21.40 5.85
N LEU A 199 -1.60 -22.15 4.79
CA LEU A 199 -2.39 -23.32 4.37
C LEU A 199 -2.04 -24.60 5.14
N ALA A 200 -0.99 -24.59 5.95
CA ALA A 200 -0.48 -25.75 6.68
C ALA A 200 -0.51 -25.54 8.21
N ALA A 201 -1.64 -25.03 8.72
CA ALA A 201 -1.85 -24.75 10.15
C ALA A 201 -1.42 -25.91 11.08
N SER A 202 -1.78 -27.15 10.74
CA SER A 202 -1.45 -28.34 11.55
C SER A 202 0.05 -28.64 11.65
N TRP A 203 0.87 -28.09 10.77
CA TRP A 203 2.32 -28.30 10.77
C TRP A 203 3.10 -27.12 11.37
N MET A 204 2.44 -25.98 11.63
CA MET A 204 3.10 -24.77 12.15
C MET A 204 3.81 -24.99 13.48
N THR A 205 3.25 -25.80 14.39
CA THR A 205 3.90 -26.20 15.64
C THR A 205 5.20 -26.98 15.42
N ALA A 206 5.24 -27.85 14.41
CA ALA A 206 6.46 -28.60 14.08
C ALA A 206 7.51 -27.68 13.43
N LEU A 207 7.09 -26.74 12.58
CA LEU A 207 7.99 -25.72 12.03
C LEU A 207 8.61 -24.85 13.13
N GLU A 208 7.82 -24.47 14.13
CA GLU A 208 8.29 -23.74 15.32
C GLU A 208 9.37 -24.53 16.08
N GLN A 209 9.14 -25.81 16.33
CA GLN A 209 10.14 -26.68 16.95
C GLN A 209 11.43 -26.76 16.13
N ILE A 210 11.32 -26.90 14.81
CA ILE A 210 12.49 -26.91 13.90
C ILE A 210 13.27 -25.60 14.03
N CYS A 211 12.59 -24.44 14.01
CA CYS A 211 13.26 -23.15 14.10
C CYS A 211 13.95 -22.94 15.46
N ASN A 212 13.36 -23.42 16.55
CA ASN A 212 13.87 -23.18 17.90
C ASN A 212 14.92 -24.21 18.35
N GLU A 213 14.82 -25.46 17.91
CA GLU A 213 15.64 -26.58 18.43
C GLU A 213 16.66 -27.12 17.43
N VAL A 214 16.36 -27.03 16.13
CA VAL A 214 17.19 -27.63 15.07
C VAL A 214 18.08 -26.58 14.39
N ILE A 215 17.52 -25.42 14.06
CA ILE A 215 18.24 -24.33 13.40
C ILE A 215 18.99 -23.52 14.48
N VAL A 216 20.17 -24.02 14.86
CA VAL A 216 21.02 -23.42 15.91
C VAL A 216 22.41 -23.08 15.36
N PRO A 217 23.07 -22.00 15.85
CA PRO A 217 24.32 -21.51 15.28
C PRO A 217 25.44 -22.56 15.21
N GLU A 218 25.47 -23.51 16.14
CA GLU A 218 26.52 -24.54 16.22
C GLU A 218 26.36 -25.66 15.19
N LYS A 219 25.16 -25.83 14.61
CA LYS A 219 24.81 -26.94 13.71
C LYS A 219 24.35 -26.49 12.33
N THR A 220 24.22 -25.20 12.09
CA THR A 220 23.70 -24.64 10.85
C THR A 220 24.80 -23.98 10.03
N HIS A 221 24.87 -24.33 8.74
CA HIS A 221 25.78 -23.72 7.80
C HIS A 221 25.53 -22.22 7.67
N SER A 222 26.59 -21.41 7.62
CA SER A 222 26.50 -19.93 7.62
C SER A 222 25.64 -19.35 6.49
N ASP A 223 25.64 -20.04 5.35
CA ASP A 223 24.97 -19.59 4.12
C ASP A 223 23.49 -20.03 4.04
N PHE A 224 23.07 -20.97 4.89
CA PHE A 224 21.68 -21.44 4.94
C PHE A 224 20.74 -20.26 5.22
N ARG A 225 19.59 -20.22 4.54
CA ARG A 225 18.51 -19.29 4.86
C ARG A 225 17.16 -19.98 4.72
N LEU A 226 16.28 -19.71 5.69
CA LEU A 226 14.89 -20.13 5.66
C LEU A 226 14.01 -18.94 5.27
N TRP A 227 13.35 -19.05 4.13
CA TRP A 227 12.40 -18.09 3.61
C TRP A 227 10.98 -18.62 3.75
N LEU A 228 10.08 -17.83 4.31
CA LEU A 228 8.70 -18.19 4.57
C LEU A 228 7.80 -17.21 3.83
N THR A 229 6.79 -17.69 3.11
CA THR A 229 5.73 -16.82 2.57
C THR A 229 4.39 -17.20 3.19
N SER A 230 3.63 -16.21 3.65
CA SER A 230 2.32 -16.45 4.24
C SER A 230 1.42 -15.22 4.17
N TYR A 231 0.10 -15.43 4.02
CA TYR A 231 -0.86 -14.43 4.46
C TYR A 231 -0.84 -14.34 6.00
N PRO A 232 -1.28 -13.21 6.58
CA PRO A 232 -1.57 -13.13 8.00
C PRO A 232 -2.49 -14.28 8.44
N SER A 233 -2.10 -14.99 9.49
CA SER A 233 -2.84 -16.15 10.02
C SER A 233 -2.58 -16.26 11.52
N GLU A 234 -3.62 -16.59 12.29
CA GLU A 234 -3.53 -16.82 13.73
C GLU A 234 -2.76 -18.10 14.08
N ASP A 235 -2.69 -19.06 13.16
CA ASP A 235 -1.97 -20.32 13.32
C ASP A 235 -0.46 -20.17 13.10
N PHE A 236 0.00 -19.02 12.58
CA PHE A 236 1.41 -18.81 12.31
C PHE A 236 2.18 -18.61 13.64
N PRO A 237 3.29 -19.32 13.89
CA PRO A 237 3.92 -19.31 15.20
C PRO A 237 4.47 -17.95 15.61
N VAL A 238 4.10 -17.51 16.82
CA VAL A 238 4.52 -16.22 17.39
C VAL A 238 6.05 -16.16 17.55
N SER A 239 6.69 -17.26 17.95
CA SER A 239 8.15 -17.29 18.12
C SER A 239 8.90 -17.04 16.80
N ILE A 240 8.43 -17.63 15.70
CA ILE A 240 9.00 -17.40 14.36
C ILE A 240 8.81 -15.93 13.96
N LEU A 241 7.65 -15.32 14.25
CA LEU A 241 7.42 -13.90 13.98
C LEU A 241 8.29 -12.98 14.86
N GLN A 242 8.50 -13.32 16.13
CA GLN A 242 9.33 -12.53 17.03
C GLN A 242 10.81 -12.57 16.62
N ASN A 243 11.31 -13.76 16.27
CA ASN A 243 12.71 -13.99 15.96
C ASN A 243 13.07 -13.76 14.48
N GLY A 244 12.07 -13.71 13.59
CA GLY A 244 12.26 -13.53 12.17
C GLY A 244 12.24 -12.07 11.71
N ILE A 245 12.76 -11.85 10.49
CA ILE A 245 12.67 -10.58 9.76
C ILE A 245 11.38 -10.61 8.95
N LYS A 246 10.47 -9.66 9.21
CA LYS A 246 9.18 -9.55 8.51
C LYS A 246 9.28 -8.51 7.41
N MET A 247 8.82 -8.88 6.23
CA MET A 247 8.76 -8.02 5.07
C MET A 247 7.38 -8.09 4.45
N THR A 248 6.82 -6.95 4.05
CA THR A 248 5.60 -6.87 3.26
C THR A 248 5.96 -6.42 1.85
N ASN A 249 5.37 -7.07 0.84
CA ASN A 249 5.40 -6.60 -0.54
C ASN A 249 4.04 -5.95 -0.86
N GLU A 250 3.79 -4.77 -0.30
CA GLU A 250 2.57 -4.01 -0.59
C GLU A 250 2.66 -3.36 -1.98
N PRO A 251 1.55 -3.28 -2.73
CA PRO A 251 1.49 -2.42 -3.91
C PRO A 251 1.74 -0.96 -3.50
N PRO A 252 2.45 -0.19 -4.33
CA PRO A 252 2.79 1.20 -4.01
C PRO A 252 1.52 2.03 -3.91
N LYS A 253 1.50 2.97 -2.95
CA LYS A 253 0.34 3.84 -2.74
C LYS A 253 0.51 5.13 -3.56
N GLY A 254 -0.53 5.47 -4.32
CA GLY A 254 -0.60 6.66 -5.16
C GLY A 254 -0.17 6.41 -6.60
N LEU A 255 -0.75 7.16 -7.53
CA LEU A 255 -0.50 6.99 -8.98
C LEU A 255 0.98 7.14 -9.35
N ARG A 256 1.67 8.14 -8.78
CA ARG A 256 3.10 8.37 -9.06
C ARG A 256 3.95 7.16 -8.67
N SER A 257 3.72 6.61 -7.49
CA SER A 257 4.48 5.45 -6.99
C SER A 257 4.16 4.18 -7.80
N ASN A 258 2.91 4.01 -8.24
CA ASN A 258 2.52 2.93 -9.16
C ASN A 258 3.25 3.00 -10.50
N LEU A 259 3.32 4.19 -11.10
CA LEU A 259 4.07 4.42 -12.33
C LEU A 259 5.56 4.11 -12.14
N LEU A 260 6.20 4.67 -11.11
CA LEU A 260 7.63 4.43 -10.85
C LEU A 260 7.94 2.94 -10.68
N ARG A 261 7.08 2.19 -9.98
CA ARG A 261 7.21 0.73 -9.84
C ARG A 261 7.05 0.03 -11.19
N SER A 262 6.04 0.39 -11.98
CA SER A 262 5.83 -0.21 -13.31
C SER A 262 7.07 -0.07 -14.20
N TYR A 263 7.67 1.13 -14.26
CA TYR A 263 8.89 1.37 -15.05
C TYR A 263 10.14 0.67 -14.50
N SER A 264 10.18 0.41 -13.19
CA SER A 264 11.32 -0.26 -12.54
C SER A 264 11.23 -1.80 -12.62
N THR A 265 10.10 -2.34 -13.05
CA THR A 265 9.83 -3.78 -13.07
C THR A 265 9.95 -4.37 -14.48
N ASP A 266 10.31 -5.64 -14.57
CA ASP A 266 10.31 -6.35 -15.84
C ASP A 266 8.91 -6.47 -16.44
N PRO A 267 8.78 -6.37 -17.78
CA PRO A 267 9.88 -6.30 -18.75
C PRO A 267 10.34 -4.87 -19.05
N ILE A 268 9.71 -3.84 -18.47
CA ILE A 268 9.91 -2.43 -18.85
C ILE A 268 11.33 -1.97 -18.51
N SER A 269 11.86 -2.36 -17.34
CA SER A 269 13.22 -1.99 -16.90
C SER A 269 14.34 -2.66 -17.71
N ASN A 270 14.03 -3.70 -18.50
CA ASN A 270 15.00 -4.38 -19.34
C ASN A 270 15.32 -3.53 -20.59
N LYS A 271 16.58 -3.10 -20.75
CA LYS A 271 17.02 -2.26 -21.86
C LYS A 271 16.79 -2.87 -23.25
N ASN A 272 16.89 -4.19 -23.39
CA ASN A 272 16.66 -4.86 -24.68
C ASN A 272 15.17 -4.86 -25.02
N PHE A 273 14.32 -5.10 -24.02
CA PHE A 273 12.88 -5.00 -24.20
C PHE A 273 12.46 -3.54 -24.47
N TRP A 274 12.97 -2.58 -23.71
CA TRP A 274 12.67 -1.15 -23.89
C TRP A 274 12.94 -0.67 -25.32
N ASN A 275 14.08 -1.06 -25.89
CA ASN A 275 14.48 -0.69 -27.26
C ASN A 275 13.97 -1.67 -28.33
N GLY A 276 13.17 -2.67 -27.96
CA GLY A 276 12.73 -3.76 -28.84
C GLY A 276 11.54 -3.41 -29.75
N CYS A 277 11.00 -2.19 -29.66
CA CYS A 277 9.87 -1.76 -30.49
C CYS A 277 10.33 -1.00 -31.75
N ASN A 278 9.81 -1.36 -32.92
CA ASN A 278 10.08 -0.69 -34.20
C ASN A 278 9.35 0.67 -34.36
N LYS A 279 8.43 1.01 -33.43
CA LYS A 279 7.64 2.25 -33.40
C LYS A 279 7.80 2.98 -32.05
N PRO A 280 8.99 3.51 -31.72
CA PRO A 280 9.33 3.98 -30.37
C PRO A 280 8.44 5.13 -29.85
N HIS A 281 8.04 6.05 -30.73
CA HIS A 281 7.16 7.17 -30.32
C HIS A 281 5.77 6.67 -29.86
N VAL A 282 5.16 5.76 -30.65
CA VAL A 282 3.86 5.16 -30.31
C VAL A 282 3.98 4.28 -29.07
N TRP A 283 5.05 3.49 -29.00
CA TRP A 283 5.38 2.64 -27.87
C TRP A 283 5.42 3.39 -26.54
N HIS A 284 6.21 4.46 -26.44
CA HIS A 284 6.35 5.20 -25.18
C HIS A 284 5.03 5.82 -24.71
N LYS A 285 4.25 6.38 -25.65
CA LYS A 285 2.94 6.98 -25.33
C LYS A 285 1.94 5.93 -24.86
N MET A 286 1.78 4.84 -25.62
CA MET A 286 0.85 3.75 -25.26
C MET A 286 1.26 3.04 -23.97
N LEU A 287 2.57 2.82 -23.76
CA LEU A 287 3.10 2.24 -22.53
C LEU A 287 2.77 3.10 -21.32
N TYR A 288 2.95 4.42 -21.43
CA TYR A 288 2.57 5.35 -20.36
C TYR A 288 1.07 5.25 -20.06
N GLY A 289 0.22 5.26 -21.09
CA GLY A 289 -1.23 5.09 -20.94
C GLY A 289 -1.62 3.79 -20.22
N LEU A 290 -0.95 2.68 -20.57
CA LEU A 290 -1.16 1.38 -19.92
C LEU A 290 -0.71 1.37 -18.46
N CYS A 291 0.47 1.90 -18.15
CA CYS A 291 0.96 1.97 -16.77
C CYS A 291 0.10 2.91 -15.91
N PHE A 292 -0.40 4.01 -16.48
CA PHE A 292 -1.31 4.93 -15.80
C PHE A 292 -2.66 4.26 -15.53
N PHE A 293 -3.23 3.58 -16.53
CA PHE A 293 -4.44 2.77 -16.38
C PHE A 293 -4.26 1.73 -15.27
N HIS A 294 -3.15 0.98 -15.26
CA HIS A 294 -2.84 -0.01 -14.24
C HIS A 294 -2.82 0.60 -12.82
N GLY A 295 -2.11 1.71 -12.65
CA GLY A 295 -2.11 2.44 -11.38
C GLY A 295 -3.50 2.94 -10.99
N LEU A 296 -4.28 3.44 -11.94
CA LEU A 296 -5.64 3.93 -11.69
C LEU A 296 -6.58 2.83 -11.20
N VAL A 297 -6.60 1.67 -11.86
CA VAL A 297 -7.50 0.57 -11.47
C VAL A 297 -7.13 0.00 -10.10
N GLN A 298 -5.84 -0.02 -9.75
CA GLN A 298 -5.36 -0.41 -8.42
C GLN A 298 -5.73 0.62 -7.35
N GLU A 299 -5.53 1.92 -7.60
CA GLU A 299 -5.87 2.97 -6.63
C GLU A 299 -7.38 3.06 -6.36
N ARG A 300 -8.22 2.76 -7.36
CA ARG A 300 -9.68 2.73 -7.21
C ARG A 300 -10.15 1.73 -6.16
N ILE A 301 -9.43 0.64 -5.91
CA ILE A 301 -9.79 -0.37 -4.89
C ILE A 301 -9.93 0.26 -3.49
N LYS A 302 -9.19 1.34 -3.20
CA LYS A 302 -9.21 2.03 -1.90
C LYS A 302 -10.55 2.70 -1.57
N TYR A 303 -11.40 2.95 -2.57
CA TYR A 303 -12.68 3.64 -2.42
C TYR A 303 -13.85 2.67 -2.20
N GLY A 304 -13.57 1.39 -1.94
CA GLY A 304 -14.59 0.37 -1.72
C GLY A 304 -15.58 0.32 -2.89
N ALA A 305 -16.88 0.25 -2.57
CA ALA A 305 -17.97 0.18 -3.55
C ALA A 305 -18.05 1.39 -4.51
N LEU A 306 -17.49 2.56 -4.14
CA LEU A 306 -17.40 3.71 -5.06
C LEU A 306 -16.32 3.52 -6.13
N GLY A 307 -15.30 2.73 -5.81
CA GLY A 307 -14.23 2.35 -6.73
C GLY A 307 -14.63 1.18 -7.61
N TRP A 308 -14.98 0.06 -6.96
CA TRP A 308 -15.40 -1.21 -7.57
C TRP A 308 -16.45 -1.87 -6.68
N ASN A 309 -17.51 -2.44 -7.26
CA ASN A 309 -18.52 -3.16 -6.49
C ASN A 309 -17.91 -4.40 -5.80
N ILE A 310 -17.00 -5.08 -6.48
CA ILE A 310 -16.26 -6.24 -5.98
C ILE A 310 -14.76 -5.90 -5.89
N PRO A 311 -14.05 -6.26 -4.80
CA PRO A 311 -12.63 -5.95 -4.63
C PRO A 311 -11.73 -6.86 -5.47
N TYR A 312 -11.66 -6.61 -6.78
CA TYR A 312 -10.78 -7.35 -7.68
C TYR A 312 -9.31 -7.09 -7.38
N GLN A 313 -8.49 -8.11 -7.63
CA GLN A 313 -7.03 -8.03 -7.46
C GLN A 313 -6.36 -7.87 -8.82
N PHE A 314 -6.09 -6.63 -9.23
CA PHE A 314 -5.26 -6.33 -10.41
C PHE A 314 -3.78 -6.33 -9.99
N ASN A 315 -2.96 -7.15 -10.64
CA ASN A 315 -1.58 -7.40 -10.22
C ASN A 315 -0.55 -7.22 -11.35
N ASP A 316 0.73 -7.38 -11.00
CA ASP A 316 1.85 -7.17 -11.94
C ASP A 316 1.81 -8.14 -13.13
N SER A 317 1.15 -9.30 -13.02
CA SER A 317 1.04 -10.24 -14.13
C SER A 317 0.12 -9.71 -15.24
N ASP A 318 -0.96 -9.00 -14.87
CA ASP A 318 -1.89 -8.38 -15.81
C ASP A 318 -1.19 -7.28 -16.63
N LEU A 319 -0.38 -6.46 -15.95
CA LEU A 319 0.46 -5.44 -16.61
C LEU A 319 1.51 -6.10 -17.51
N ARG A 320 2.24 -7.10 -16.99
CA ARG A 320 3.34 -7.76 -17.72
C ARG A 320 2.89 -8.38 -19.04
N ILE A 321 1.74 -9.06 -19.06
CA ILE A 321 1.21 -9.64 -20.30
C ILE A 321 0.74 -8.54 -21.26
N SER A 322 0.07 -7.51 -20.74
CA SER A 322 -0.44 -6.39 -21.54
C SER A 322 0.69 -5.60 -22.21
N VAL A 323 1.79 -5.36 -21.49
CA VAL A 323 2.99 -4.68 -22.01
C VAL A 323 3.67 -5.50 -23.11
N ARG A 324 3.75 -6.83 -22.95
CA ARG A 324 4.33 -7.72 -23.98
C ARG A 324 3.46 -7.76 -25.23
N GLN A 325 2.15 -7.89 -25.07
CA GLN A 325 1.21 -7.87 -26.19
C GLN A 325 1.25 -6.51 -26.90
N LEU A 326 1.31 -5.41 -26.16
CA LEU A 326 1.45 -4.07 -26.76
C LEU A 326 2.67 -3.99 -27.68
N GLN A 327 3.85 -4.41 -27.21
CA GLN A 327 5.06 -4.37 -28.04
C GLN A 327 4.95 -5.32 -29.24
N MET A 328 4.45 -6.53 -29.05
CA MET A 328 4.25 -7.51 -30.12
C MET A 328 3.36 -6.95 -31.23
N PHE A 329 2.18 -6.41 -30.88
CA PHE A 329 1.25 -5.84 -31.86
C PHE A 329 1.83 -4.60 -32.56
N LEU A 330 2.55 -3.74 -31.85
CA LEU A 330 3.22 -2.60 -32.49
C LEU A 330 4.31 -3.05 -33.47
N ASN A 331 4.97 -4.17 -33.21
CA ASN A 331 6.00 -4.69 -34.10
C ASN A 331 5.42 -5.39 -35.34
N ASP A 332 4.35 -6.17 -35.16
CA ASP A 332 3.79 -7.06 -36.18
C ASP A 332 2.84 -6.35 -37.16
N TYR A 333 2.22 -5.23 -36.76
CA TYR A 333 1.24 -4.50 -37.58
C TYR A 333 1.76 -3.11 -37.95
N ASP A 334 1.57 -2.69 -39.20
CA ASP A 334 1.96 -1.35 -39.68
C ASP A 334 1.13 -0.24 -39.01
N ASP A 335 -0.19 -0.43 -38.95
CA ASP A 335 -1.13 0.47 -38.27
C ASP A 335 -1.30 0.10 -36.80
N LEU A 336 -1.66 1.08 -35.96
CA LEU A 336 -1.96 0.88 -34.53
C LEU A 336 -3.29 0.12 -34.37
N PRO A 337 -3.27 -1.17 -33.96
CA PRO A 337 -4.47 -1.99 -33.90
C PRO A 337 -5.25 -1.74 -32.59
N MET A 338 -5.82 -0.55 -32.49
CA MET A 338 -6.41 0.00 -31.26
C MET A 338 -7.52 -0.90 -30.69
N ASP A 339 -8.42 -1.40 -31.53
CA ASP A 339 -9.54 -2.23 -31.08
C ASP A 339 -9.08 -3.57 -30.53
N ALA A 340 -8.06 -4.19 -31.15
CA ALA A 340 -7.46 -5.42 -30.64
C ALA A 340 -6.75 -5.18 -29.29
N LEU A 341 -6.00 -4.08 -29.16
CA LEU A 341 -5.32 -3.72 -27.92
C LEU A 341 -6.30 -3.42 -26.77
N LYS A 342 -7.40 -2.71 -27.08
CA LYS A 342 -8.50 -2.46 -26.13
C LYS A 342 -9.17 -3.76 -25.68
N TYR A 343 -9.46 -4.66 -26.61
CA TYR A 343 -10.09 -5.93 -26.30
C TYR A 343 -9.17 -6.80 -25.44
N LEU A 344 -7.92 -7.01 -25.85
CA LEU A 344 -6.97 -7.82 -25.11
C LEU A 344 -6.72 -7.27 -23.70
N THR A 345 -6.54 -5.96 -23.56
CA THR A 345 -6.27 -5.35 -22.24
C THR A 345 -7.53 -5.30 -21.39
N GLY A 346 -8.62 -4.76 -21.94
CA GLY A 346 -9.86 -4.46 -21.20
C GLY A 346 -10.77 -5.66 -20.98
N GLU A 347 -10.86 -6.58 -21.94
CA GLU A 347 -11.77 -7.73 -21.86
C GLU A 347 -11.05 -9.01 -21.42
N CYS A 348 -9.80 -9.23 -21.84
CA CYS A 348 -9.07 -10.46 -21.52
C CYS A 348 -8.19 -10.30 -20.28
N ASN A 349 -7.19 -9.43 -20.31
CA ASN A 349 -6.14 -9.37 -19.28
C ASN A 349 -6.68 -8.82 -17.96
N TYR A 350 -7.32 -7.65 -17.98
CA TYR A 350 -7.95 -7.08 -16.78
C TYR A 350 -9.41 -7.52 -16.67
N GLY A 351 -10.16 -7.53 -17.77
CA GLY A 351 -11.58 -7.91 -17.79
C GLY A 351 -11.85 -9.35 -17.39
N GLY A 352 -10.89 -10.26 -17.61
CA GLY A 352 -10.99 -11.65 -17.16
C GLY A 352 -11.09 -11.82 -15.64
N ARG A 353 -10.71 -10.79 -14.87
CA ARG A 353 -10.87 -10.76 -13.40
C ARG A 353 -12.21 -10.20 -12.95
N VAL A 354 -12.89 -9.44 -13.81
CA VAL A 354 -14.06 -8.65 -13.44
C VAL A 354 -15.33 -9.44 -13.71
N THR A 355 -16.06 -9.75 -12.65
CA THR A 355 -17.27 -10.59 -12.71
C THR A 355 -18.56 -9.80 -12.76
N ASP A 356 -18.58 -8.58 -12.19
CA ASP A 356 -19.74 -7.68 -12.27
C ASP A 356 -19.81 -6.92 -13.60
N GLY A 357 -21.02 -6.80 -14.16
CA GLY A 357 -21.23 -6.15 -15.46
C GLY A 357 -21.02 -4.63 -15.43
N ASN A 358 -21.35 -3.96 -14.32
CA ASN A 358 -21.13 -2.51 -14.19
C ASN A 358 -19.64 -2.19 -13.98
N ASP A 359 -18.96 -3.00 -13.16
CA ASP A 359 -17.51 -2.90 -13.00
C ASP A 359 -16.80 -3.16 -14.34
N ARG A 360 -17.25 -4.14 -15.13
CA ARG A 360 -16.65 -4.42 -16.44
C ARG A 360 -16.82 -3.23 -17.39
N ARG A 361 -18.00 -2.62 -17.42
CA ARG A 361 -18.26 -1.38 -18.18
C ARG A 361 -17.37 -0.23 -17.68
N CYS A 362 -17.20 -0.08 -16.38
CA CYS A 362 -16.33 0.92 -15.78
C CYS A 362 -14.87 0.71 -16.21
N LEU A 363 -14.35 -0.52 -16.08
CA LEU A 363 -12.99 -0.89 -16.48
C LEU A 363 -12.69 -0.54 -17.94
N VAL A 364 -13.56 -0.95 -18.86
CA VAL A 364 -13.41 -0.68 -20.30
C VAL A 364 -13.50 0.81 -20.61
N SER A 365 -14.40 1.53 -19.92
CA SER A 365 -14.52 2.98 -20.05
C SER A 365 -13.25 3.69 -19.59
N LEU A 366 -12.69 3.31 -18.43
CA LEU A 366 -11.42 3.84 -17.95
C LEU A 366 -10.27 3.55 -18.92
N LEU A 367 -10.19 2.33 -19.47
CA LEU A 367 -9.17 1.98 -20.45
C LEU A 367 -9.27 2.87 -21.70
N SER A 368 -10.47 3.17 -22.18
CA SER A 368 -10.69 4.00 -23.38
C SER A 368 -10.16 5.44 -23.27
N ILE A 369 -10.00 5.95 -22.04
CA ILE A 369 -9.39 7.26 -21.78
C ILE A 369 -7.88 7.23 -22.12
N PHE A 370 -7.24 6.08 -21.98
CA PHE A 370 -5.81 5.92 -22.25
C PHE A 370 -5.53 5.25 -23.59
N TYR A 371 -6.34 4.28 -23.98
CA TYR A 371 -6.22 3.61 -25.28
C TYR A 371 -7.14 4.31 -26.27
N ASN A 372 -6.64 5.35 -26.92
CA ASN A 372 -7.28 6.02 -28.03
C ASN A 372 -6.22 6.63 -28.96
N HIS A 373 -6.62 7.00 -30.17
CA HIS A 373 -5.69 7.57 -31.14
C HIS A 373 -5.17 8.95 -30.71
N ASP A 374 -5.96 9.72 -29.96
CA ASP A 374 -5.60 11.06 -29.50
C ASP A 374 -4.39 11.05 -28.56
N LEU A 375 -4.24 10.02 -27.73
CA LEU A 375 -3.05 9.84 -26.89
C LEU A 375 -1.77 9.90 -27.73
N VAL A 376 -1.80 9.27 -28.91
CA VAL A 376 -0.63 9.16 -29.79
C VAL A 376 -0.46 10.40 -30.65
N THR A 377 -1.55 10.95 -31.19
CA THR A 377 -1.53 12.05 -32.16
C THR A 377 -1.39 13.43 -31.53
N GLN A 378 -1.90 13.65 -30.32
CA GLN A 378 -1.81 14.94 -29.64
C GLN A 378 -0.52 15.05 -28.84
N GLU A 379 0.16 16.20 -28.90
CA GLU A 379 1.38 16.44 -28.10
C GLU A 379 1.06 16.60 -26.61
N ASN A 380 -0.02 17.31 -26.27
CA ASN A 380 -0.44 17.61 -24.90
C ASN A 380 -1.78 16.94 -24.57
N TYR A 381 -1.89 15.64 -24.80
CA TYR A 381 -3.10 14.89 -24.47
C TYR A 381 -3.41 14.99 -22.96
N SER A 382 -4.50 15.67 -22.63
CA SER A 382 -4.99 15.77 -21.26
C SER A 382 -5.92 14.60 -20.96
N SER A 383 -5.41 13.58 -20.27
CA SER A 383 -6.26 12.54 -19.68
C SER A 383 -7.02 13.11 -18.49
N SER A 384 -8.06 13.91 -18.76
CA SER A 384 -8.99 14.38 -17.72
C SER A 384 -9.77 13.18 -17.21
N VAL A 385 -9.20 12.47 -16.24
CA VAL A 385 -9.96 11.52 -15.41
C VAL A 385 -10.97 12.38 -14.65
N PRO A 386 -12.29 12.15 -14.80
CA PRO A 386 -13.28 12.91 -14.04
C PRO A 386 -12.95 12.82 -12.56
N SER A 387 -12.71 13.97 -11.92
CA SER A 387 -12.58 14.07 -10.48
C SER A 387 -13.90 13.65 -9.86
N PHE A 388 -13.91 12.54 -9.13
CA PHE A 388 -15.02 12.14 -8.27
C PHE A 388 -14.92 12.83 -6.91
#